data_AF-A0A9C8HWE3-F1
#
_entry.id   AF-A0A9C8HWE3-F1
#
_cell.length_a   1.000
_cell.length_b   1.000
_cell.length_c   1.000
_cell.angle_alpha   90.00
_cell.angle_beta   90.00
_cell.angle_gamma   90.00
#
_symmetry.space_group_name_H-M   'P 1'
#
loop_
_entity.id
_entity.type
_entity.pdbx_description
1 polymer ?
#
loop_
_entity_poly.entity_id
_entity_poly.type
_entity_poly.pdbx_seq_one_letter_code
_entity_poly.pdbx_strand_id
1 'polypeptide(L)'
;FVELLAGIPSIVYGFWGLFFLVPVMRLIQIKFEIIPYGVGILTAAVILAIMILPYSASIGREVIQMVPADLKEAAASLGATKFEIIKLIVLPYSKSGIIAGIFLALGRALGETMAVTMVIGNSNDIPKNIFGPGNTMASVIANEFTEATGAVYLSSLVKIGLILFIITAIINYFGKKIIHYFEIKE
;
A
#
# COMPACT_ATOMS: atom_id res chain seq x y z
N PHE A 1 15.10 11.99 -2.91
CA PHE A 1 15.37 10.67 -2.31
C PHE A 1 14.11 9.80 -2.29
N VAL A 2 12.98 10.27 -1.74
CA VAL A 2 11.70 9.52 -1.76
C VAL A 2 11.28 9.14 -3.20
N GLU A 3 11.45 10.05 -4.16
CA GLU A 3 11.20 9.80 -5.59
C GLU A 3 12.13 8.74 -6.22
N LEU A 4 13.37 8.60 -5.72
CA LEU A 4 14.30 7.57 -6.21
C LEU A 4 13.85 6.17 -5.80
N LEU A 5 13.24 6.02 -4.62
CA LEU A 5 12.65 4.76 -4.18
C LEU A 5 11.42 4.38 -5.00
N ALA A 6 10.63 5.35 -5.46
CA ALA A 6 9.49 5.11 -6.34
C ALA A 6 9.87 4.63 -7.75
N GLY A 7 11.11 4.88 -8.19
CA GLY A 7 11.65 4.41 -9.47
C GLY A 7 12.15 2.97 -9.46
N ILE A 8 12.21 2.31 -8.30
CA ILE A 8 12.65 0.92 -8.19
C ILE A 8 11.53 -0.01 -8.68
N PRO A 9 11.79 -0.89 -9.67
CA PRO A 9 10.80 -1.85 -10.12
C PRO A 9 10.33 -2.76 -8.97
N SER A 10 9.03 -3.06 -8.89
CA SER A 10 8.49 -3.80 -7.74
C SER A 10 9.04 -5.23 -7.63
N ILE A 11 9.48 -5.82 -8.74
CA ILE A 11 10.18 -7.12 -8.73
C ILE A 11 11.47 -7.08 -7.90
N VAL A 12 12.19 -5.95 -7.90
CA VAL A 12 13.43 -5.79 -7.10
C VAL A 12 13.11 -5.81 -5.61
N TYR A 13 12.00 -5.17 -5.21
CA TYR A 13 11.49 -5.28 -3.85
C TYR A 13 11.14 -6.73 -3.53
N GLY A 14 10.39 -7.44 -4.39
CA GLY A 14 10.07 -8.85 -4.21
C GLY A 14 11.30 -9.74 -3.99
N PHE A 15 12.33 -9.57 -4.82
CA PHE A 15 13.61 -10.28 -4.68
C PHE A 15 14.31 -9.95 -3.37
N TRP A 16 14.41 -8.67 -2.99
CA TRP A 16 14.95 -8.29 -1.69
C TRP A 16 14.14 -8.91 -0.53
N GLY A 17 12.81 -8.93 -0.66
CA GLY A 17 11.91 -9.57 0.28
C GLY A 17 12.20 -11.05 0.46
N LEU A 18 12.40 -11.76 -0.64
CA LEU A 18 12.73 -13.19 -0.64
C LEU A 18 14.08 -13.48 0.04
N PHE A 19 15.11 -12.70 -0.25
CA PHE A 19 16.47 -12.99 0.23
C PHE A 19 16.77 -12.40 1.62
N PHE A 20 16.06 -11.36 2.04
CA PHE A 20 16.32 -10.68 3.30
C PHE A 20 15.12 -10.74 4.26
N LEU A 21 13.95 -10.29 3.82
CA LEU A 21 12.78 -10.20 4.70
C LEU A 21 12.23 -11.57 5.11
N VAL A 22 12.16 -12.53 4.19
CA VAL A 22 11.67 -13.90 4.46
C VAL A 22 12.53 -14.62 5.50
N PRO A 23 13.88 -14.63 5.41
CA PRO A 23 14.73 -15.15 6.48
C PRO A 23 14.51 -14.46 7.83
N VAL A 24 14.39 -13.13 7.85
CA VAL A 24 14.12 -12.37 9.08
C VAL A 24 12.77 -12.76 9.67
N MET A 25 11.73 -12.85 8.83
CA MET A 25 10.38 -13.24 9.28
C MET A 25 10.34 -14.68 9.78
N ARG A 26 11.16 -15.56 9.21
CA ARG A 26 11.33 -16.93 9.70
C ARG A 26 11.86 -16.96 11.13
N LEU A 27 12.88 -16.14 11.44
CA LEU A 27 13.41 -16.03 12.81
C LEU A 27 12.35 -15.50 13.79
N ILE A 28 11.54 -14.53 13.36
CA ILE A 28 10.42 -14.02 14.14
C ILE A 28 9.40 -15.13 14.41
N GLN A 29 8.98 -15.87 13.38
CA GLN A 29 8.03 -16.97 13.53
C GLN A 29 8.53 -18.06 14.49
N ILE A 30 9.81 -18.44 14.41
CA ILE A 30 10.44 -19.38 15.36
C ILE A 30 10.34 -18.87 16.80
N LYS A 31 10.64 -17.59 17.02
CA LYS A 31 10.57 -16.96 18.35
C LYS A 31 9.17 -16.97 18.94
N PHE A 32 8.13 -16.92 18.09
CA PHE A 32 6.73 -16.96 18.50
C PHE A 32 6.12 -18.38 18.46
N GLU A 33 6.94 -19.42 18.27
CA GLU A 33 6.48 -20.83 18.17
C GLU A 33 5.47 -21.07 17.03
N ILE A 34 5.59 -20.27 15.96
CA ILE A 34 4.78 -20.37 14.74
C ILE A 34 5.55 -21.16 13.69
N ILE A 35 4.83 -21.87 12.82
CA ILE A 35 5.42 -22.61 11.70
C ILE A 35 6.27 -21.64 10.85
N PRO A 36 7.57 -21.91 10.65
CA PRO A 36 8.53 -20.94 10.16
C PRO A 36 8.56 -20.88 8.61
N TYR A 37 7.42 -20.61 7.98
CA TYR A 37 7.31 -20.44 6.53
C TYR A 37 8.23 -19.30 6.03
N GLY A 38 8.30 -18.19 6.75
CA GLY A 38 8.96 -16.94 6.38
C GLY A 38 8.22 -16.14 5.29
N VAL A 39 7.58 -16.85 4.35
CA VAL A 39 6.56 -16.32 3.43
C VAL A 39 5.19 -16.29 4.11
N GLY A 40 4.30 -15.41 3.66
CA GLY A 40 2.93 -15.34 4.17
C GLY A 40 2.29 -13.96 4.03
N ILE A 41 1.05 -13.84 4.53
CA ILE A 41 0.29 -12.58 4.46
C ILE A 41 1.04 -11.43 5.15
N LEU A 42 1.61 -11.66 6.33
CA LEU A 42 2.35 -10.63 7.05
C LEU A 42 3.60 -10.17 6.29
N THR A 43 4.36 -11.11 5.72
CA THR A 43 5.55 -10.79 4.92
C THR A 43 5.18 -9.96 3.68
N ALA A 44 4.11 -10.35 3.00
CA ALA A 44 3.53 -9.60 1.89
C ALA A 44 3.06 -8.20 2.30
N ALA A 45 2.38 -8.07 3.45
CA ALA A 45 1.92 -6.79 3.95
C ALA A 45 3.08 -5.85 4.32
N VAL A 46 4.15 -6.38 4.92
CA VAL A 46 5.34 -5.60 5.27
C VAL A 46 6.05 -5.09 4.02
N ILE A 47 6.24 -5.94 3.01
CA ILE A 47 6.92 -5.48 1.78
C ILE A 47 6.09 -4.45 1.02
N LEU A 48 4.77 -4.65 0.99
CA LEU A 48 3.82 -3.74 0.39
C LEU A 48 3.84 -2.38 1.10
N ALA A 49 3.88 -2.37 2.43
CA ALA A 49 4.01 -1.15 3.23
C ALA A 49 5.32 -0.39 2.94
N ILE A 50 6.46 -1.10 2.86
CA ILE A 50 7.75 -0.49 2.52
C ILE A 50 7.70 0.18 1.14
N MET A 51 7.02 -0.42 0.17
CA MET A 51 6.92 0.10 -1.18
C MET A 51 5.94 1.28 -1.30
N ILE A 52 4.83 1.26 -0.58
CA ILE A 52 3.79 2.30 -0.66
C ILE A 52 4.16 3.54 0.17
N LEU A 53 4.91 3.37 1.26
CA LEU A 53 5.25 4.47 2.16
C LEU A 53 5.94 5.64 1.43
N PRO A 54 6.95 5.43 0.56
CA PRO A 54 7.52 6.51 -0.24
C PRO A 54 6.49 7.23 -1.11
N TYR A 55 5.60 6.50 -1.76
CA TYR A 55 4.55 7.06 -2.61
C TYR A 55 3.59 7.95 -1.80
N SER A 56 3.07 7.43 -0.69
CA SER A 56 2.18 8.18 0.21
C SER A 56 2.87 9.42 0.81
N ALA A 57 4.15 9.28 1.20
CA ALA A 57 4.94 10.40 1.73
C ALA A 57 5.21 11.49 0.69
N SER A 58 5.40 11.13 -0.58
CA SER A 58 5.59 12.10 -1.67
C SER A 58 4.33 12.96 -1.84
N ILE A 59 3.16 12.32 -1.93
CA ILE A 59 1.89 13.03 -2.05
C ILE A 59 1.64 13.89 -0.81
N GLY A 60 1.86 13.36 0.39
CA GLY A 60 1.71 14.12 1.63
C GLY A 60 2.61 15.37 1.66
N ARG A 61 3.85 15.26 1.17
CA ARG A 61 4.78 16.38 1.06
C ARG A 61 4.29 17.45 0.08
N GLU A 62 3.81 17.05 -1.10
CA GLU A 62 3.26 17.98 -2.10
C GLU A 62 2.10 18.78 -1.51
N VAL A 63 1.19 18.11 -0.80
CA VAL A 63 0.05 18.77 -0.15
C VAL A 63 0.50 19.73 0.96
N ILE A 64 1.45 19.31 1.80
CA ILE A 64 2.01 20.17 2.86
C ILE A 64 2.73 21.39 2.28
N GLN A 65 3.38 21.27 1.12
CA GLN A 65 4.05 22.38 0.45
C GLN A 65 3.08 23.44 -0.10
N MET A 66 1.82 23.06 -0.37
CA MET A 66 0.77 24.01 -0.78
C MET A 66 0.25 24.90 0.37
N VAL A 67 0.64 24.63 1.63
CA VAL A 67 0.27 25.47 2.77
C VAL A 67 0.94 26.85 2.64
N PRO A 68 0.17 27.96 2.60
CA PRO A 68 0.70 29.32 2.44
C PRO A 68 1.81 29.65 3.46
N ALA A 69 2.89 30.27 2.98
CA ALA A 69 4.02 30.66 3.83
C ALA A 69 3.59 31.70 4.86
N ASP A 70 2.76 32.67 4.46
CA ASP A 70 2.28 33.77 5.28
C ASP A 70 1.61 33.29 6.57
N LEU A 71 0.81 32.21 6.52
CA LEU A 71 0.17 31.63 7.70
C LEU A 71 1.19 31.05 8.69
N LYS A 72 2.25 30.41 8.18
CA LYS A 72 3.32 29.82 9.01
C LYS A 72 4.19 30.91 9.63
N GLU A 73 4.50 31.96 8.87
CA GLU A 73 5.30 33.09 9.33
C GLU A 73 4.55 33.94 10.36
N ALA A 74 3.27 34.24 10.13
CA ALA A 74 2.42 34.96 11.08
C ALA A 74 2.34 34.24 12.43
N ALA A 75 2.15 32.91 12.41
CA ALA A 75 2.13 32.11 13.63
C ALA A 75 3.48 32.11 14.35
N ALA A 76 4.59 32.01 13.60
CA ALA A 76 5.93 32.13 14.18
C ALA A 76 6.15 33.51 14.83
N SER A 77 5.65 34.60 14.22
CA SER A 77 5.72 35.95 14.79
C SER A 77 4.90 36.11 16.07
N LEU A 78 3.83 35.33 16.24
CA LEU A 78 3.04 35.26 17.48
C LEU A 78 3.70 34.40 18.57
N GLY A 79 4.91 33.89 18.33
CA GLY A 79 5.66 33.06 19.28
C GLY A 79 5.29 31.57 19.21
N ALA A 80 4.57 31.12 18.19
CA ALA A 80 4.24 29.71 18.03
C ALA A 80 5.49 28.86 17.73
N THR A 81 5.58 27.73 18.40
CA THR A 81 6.63 26.73 18.18
C THR A 81 6.39 25.97 16.88
N LYS A 82 7.46 25.33 16.34
CA LYS A 82 7.35 24.49 15.12
C LYS A 82 6.27 23.43 15.24
N PHE A 83 6.12 22.82 16.41
CA PHE A 83 5.10 21.80 16.65
C PHE A 83 3.68 22.38 16.61
N GLU A 84 3.46 23.56 17.20
CA GLU A 84 2.16 24.26 17.15
C GLU A 84 1.80 24.66 15.72
N ILE A 85 2.75 25.18 14.94
CA ILE A 85 2.54 25.51 13.52
C ILE A 85 2.13 24.24 12.74
N ILE A 86 2.82 23.13 12.97
CA ILE A 86 2.47 21.86 12.30
C ILE A 86 1.06 21.41 12.70
N LYS A 87 0.76 21.40 13.99
CA LYS A 87 -0.50 20.86 14.53
C LYS A 87 -1.72 21.72 14.22
N LEU A 88 -1.57 23.05 14.27
CA LEU A 88 -2.68 24.00 14.19
C LEU A 88 -2.88 24.59 12.79
N ILE A 89 -1.85 24.59 11.95
CA ILE A 89 -1.92 25.23 10.62
C ILE A 89 -1.68 24.19 9.52
N VAL A 90 -0.51 23.53 9.54
CA VAL A 90 -0.12 22.64 8.44
C VAL A 90 -1.05 21.43 8.35
N LEU A 91 -1.24 20.67 9.43
CA LEU A 91 -2.05 19.46 9.42
C LEU A 91 -3.52 19.73 9.09
N PRO A 92 -4.19 20.76 9.66
CA PRO A 92 -5.57 21.07 9.30
C PRO A 92 -5.71 21.49 7.83
N TYR A 93 -4.82 22.36 7.33
CA TYR A 93 -4.87 22.85 5.94
C TYR A 93 -4.58 21.75 4.91
N SER A 94 -3.69 20.81 5.24
CA SER A 94 -3.32 19.70 4.35
C SER A 94 -4.15 18.43 4.56
N LYS A 95 -5.13 18.43 5.47
CA LYS A 95 -5.84 17.19 5.87
C LYS A 95 -6.52 16.49 4.70
N SER A 96 -7.18 17.27 3.83
CA SER A 96 -7.94 16.78 2.68
C SER A 96 -7.01 16.10 1.69
N GLY A 97 -5.88 16.73 1.36
CA GLY A 97 -4.88 16.16 0.46
C GLY A 97 -4.08 14.99 1.07
N ILE A 98 -3.82 14.98 2.39
CA ILE A 98 -3.18 13.81 3.05
C ILE A 98 -4.12 12.60 2.98
N ILE A 99 -5.41 12.79 3.29
CA ILE A 99 -6.42 11.73 3.16
C ILE A 99 -6.52 11.27 1.70
N ALA A 100 -6.49 12.19 0.74
CA ALA A 100 -6.45 11.88 -0.68
C ALA A 100 -5.27 10.97 -1.05
N GLY A 101 -4.07 11.34 -0.60
CA GLY A 101 -2.85 10.56 -0.82
C GLY A 101 -2.93 9.16 -0.26
N ILE A 102 -3.54 8.98 0.92
CA ILE A 102 -3.74 7.64 1.52
C ILE A 102 -4.65 6.79 0.64
N PHE A 103 -5.78 7.31 0.16
CA PHE A 103 -6.70 6.54 -0.69
C PHE A 103 -6.07 6.18 -2.04
N LEU A 104 -5.30 7.09 -2.65
CA LEU A 104 -4.55 6.81 -3.88
C LEU A 104 -3.49 5.73 -3.65
N ALA A 105 -2.78 5.80 -2.53
CA ALA A 105 -1.79 4.81 -2.12
C ALA A 105 -2.41 3.43 -1.90
N LEU A 106 -3.60 3.36 -1.28
CA LEU A 106 -4.36 2.13 -1.12
C LEU A 106 -4.83 1.55 -2.46
N GLY A 107 -5.32 2.40 -3.38
CA GLY A 107 -5.69 1.99 -4.74
C GLY A 107 -4.52 1.33 -5.47
N ARG A 108 -3.32 1.91 -5.35
CA ARG A 108 -2.07 1.33 -5.88
C ARG A 108 -1.71 0.01 -5.20
N ALA A 109 -1.87 -0.07 -3.87
CA ALA A 109 -1.57 -1.26 -3.07
C ALA A 109 -2.34 -2.50 -3.54
N LEU A 110 -3.63 -2.33 -3.84
CA LEU A 110 -4.54 -3.41 -4.23
C LEU A 110 -4.16 -4.06 -5.56
N GLY A 111 -3.51 -3.29 -6.44
CA GLY A 111 -3.01 -3.78 -7.72
C GLY A 111 -1.57 -4.30 -7.66
N GLU A 112 -0.90 -4.24 -6.51
CA GLU A 112 0.49 -4.69 -6.42
C GLU A 112 0.56 -6.20 -6.59
N THR A 113 1.33 -6.62 -7.60
CA THR A 113 1.28 -7.99 -8.11
C THR A 113 2.62 -8.68 -7.96
N MET A 114 3.70 -8.12 -8.52
CA MET A 114 4.97 -8.84 -8.63
C MET A 114 5.71 -8.98 -7.30
N ALA A 115 5.80 -7.90 -6.50
CA ALA A 115 6.49 -7.95 -5.21
C ALA A 115 5.80 -8.92 -4.25
N VAL A 116 4.47 -8.87 -4.19
CA VAL A 116 3.65 -9.65 -3.27
C VAL A 116 3.70 -11.13 -3.62
N THR A 117 3.56 -11.47 -4.90
CA THR A 117 3.58 -12.86 -5.40
C THR A 117 4.85 -13.60 -5.00
N MET A 118 5.98 -12.91 -4.94
CA MET A 118 7.25 -13.51 -4.53
C MET A 118 7.27 -13.93 -3.06
N VAL A 119 6.57 -13.24 -2.16
CA VAL A 119 6.72 -13.42 -0.70
C VAL A 119 5.47 -13.90 0.02
N ILE A 120 4.32 -13.98 -0.65
CA ILE A 120 3.03 -14.34 -0.02
C ILE A 120 2.86 -15.86 0.19
N GLY A 121 3.62 -16.68 -0.55
CA GLY A 121 3.61 -18.14 -0.43
C GLY A 121 2.67 -18.87 -1.40
N ASN A 122 1.85 -18.14 -2.17
CA ASN A 122 1.03 -18.65 -3.29
C ASN A 122 0.16 -19.87 -2.94
N SER A 123 -0.44 -19.89 -1.75
CA SER A 123 -1.40 -20.95 -1.37
C SER A 123 -2.83 -20.48 -1.56
N ASN A 124 -3.63 -21.31 -2.22
CA ASN A 124 -5.07 -21.08 -2.42
C ASN A 124 -5.91 -21.54 -1.20
N ASP A 125 -5.29 -22.10 -0.18
CA ASP A 125 -5.95 -22.44 1.08
C ASP A 125 -6.31 -21.18 1.89
N ILE A 126 -7.40 -21.25 2.64
CA ILE A 126 -7.77 -20.16 3.55
C ILE A 126 -6.76 -20.13 4.72
N PRO A 127 -6.03 -19.02 4.90
CA PRO A 127 -5.01 -18.92 5.94
C PRO A 127 -5.66 -18.90 7.33
N LYS A 128 -5.10 -19.68 8.26
CA LYS A 128 -5.59 -19.77 9.65
C LYS A 128 -5.13 -18.61 10.54
N ASN A 129 -4.09 -17.89 10.13
CA ASN A 129 -3.51 -16.75 10.83
C ASN A 129 -2.74 -15.85 9.85
N ILE A 130 -2.30 -14.68 10.31
CA ILE A 130 -1.58 -13.68 9.49
C ILE A 130 -0.19 -14.14 9.03
N PHE A 131 0.40 -15.16 9.66
CA PHE A 131 1.71 -15.70 9.30
C PHE A 131 1.61 -16.83 8.27
N GLY A 132 0.39 -17.31 7.99
CA GLY A 132 0.14 -18.36 7.02
C GLY A 132 0.39 -17.89 5.58
N PRO A 133 0.74 -18.83 4.68
CA PRO A 133 0.75 -18.57 3.25
C PRO A 133 -0.65 -18.24 2.77
N GLY A 134 -0.73 -17.41 1.75
CA GLY A 134 -1.99 -17.11 1.08
C GLY A 134 -1.76 -16.74 -0.37
N ASN A 135 -2.80 -16.24 -1.01
CA ASN A 135 -2.73 -15.74 -2.37
C ASN A 135 -3.61 -14.49 -2.51
N THR A 136 -3.16 -13.52 -3.30
CA THR A 136 -3.99 -12.35 -3.64
C THR A 136 -4.66 -12.59 -4.99
N MET A 137 -5.79 -11.92 -5.25
CA MET A 137 -6.44 -11.99 -6.57
C MET A 137 -5.46 -11.61 -7.69
N ALA A 138 -4.62 -10.61 -7.47
CA ALA A 138 -3.61 -10.18 -8.43
C ALA A 138 -2.52 -11.24 -8.65
N SER A 139 -2.03 -11.85 -7.56
CA SER A 139 -1.03 -12.93 -7.60
C SER A 139 -1.55 -14.19 -8.28
N VAL A 140 -2.79 -14.61 -8.01
CA VAL A 140 -3.45 -15.73 -8.70
C VAL A 140 -3.48 -15.48 -10.20
N ILE A 141 -3.95 -14.30 -10.64
CA ILE A 141 -4.00 -13.96 -12.06
C ILE A 141 -2.59 -13.98 -12.66
N ALA A 142 -1.61 -13.38 -12.01
CA ALA A 142 -0.26 -13.29 -12.56
C ALA A 142 0.46 -14.63 -12.70
N ASN A 143 0.28 -15.53 -11.73
CA ASN A 143 0.92 -16.86 -11.76
C ASN A 143 0.20 -17.83 -12.70
N GLU A 144 -1.12 -17.80 -12.71
CA GLU A 144 -1.91 -18.90 -13.27
C GLU A 144 -2.47 -18.59 -14.66
N PHE A 145 -2.51 -17.32 -15.09
CA PHE A 145 -3.16 -16.94 -16.36
C PHE A 145 -2.50 -17.54 -17.59
N THR A 146 -1.16 -17.65 -17.61
CA THR A 146 -0.43 -18.24 -18.74
C THR A 146 -0.50 -19.76 -18.76
N GLU A 147 -0.74 -20.39 -17.60
CA GLU A 147 -0.80 -21.85 -17.45
C GLU A 147 -2.25 -22.37 -17.54
N ALA A 148 -3.24 -21.48 -17.53
CA ALA A 148 -4.65 -21.84 -17.53
C ALA A 148 -5.08 -22.47 -18.85
N THR A 149 -5.35 -23.78 -18.81
CA THR A 149 -5.90 -24.54 -19.93
C THR A 149 -7.37 -24.89 -19.71
N GLY A 150 -8.14 -24.91 -20.80
CA GLY A 150 -9.58 -25.19 -20.77
C GLY A 150 -10.47 -23.99 -20.43
N ALA A 151 -11.74 -24.07 -20.82
CA ALA A 151 -12.67 -22.93 -20.74
C ALA A 151 -13.03 -22.53 -19.30
N VAL A 152 -13.16 -23.50 -18.39
CA VAL A 152 -13.57 -23.24 -17.00
C VAL A 152 -12.47 -22.53 -16.20
N TYR A 153 -11.21 -22.92 -16.38
CA TYR A 153 -10.11 -22.31 -15.64
C TYR A 153 -9.86 -20.87 -16.10
N LEU A 154 -9.77 -20.65 -17.41
CA LEU A 154 -9.59 -19.31 -17.97
C LEU A 154 -10.75 -18.38 -17.61
N SER A 155 -12.01 -18.85 -17.73
CA SER A 155 -13.17 -18.06 -17.34
C SER A 155 -13.21 -17.73 -15.84
N SER A 156 -12.70 -18.62 -14.98
CA SER A 156 -12.57 -18.36 -13.54
C SER A 156 -11.55 -17.25 -13.25
N LEU A 157 -10.38 -17.26 -13.91
CA LEU A 157 -9.38 -16.20 -13.77
C LEU A 157 -9.88 -14.85 -14.30
N VAL A 158 -10.59 -14.85 -15.43
CA VAL A 158 -11.24 -13.63 -15.95
C VAL A 158 -12.27 -13.09 -14.95
N LYS A 159 -13.04 -13.97 -14.31
CA LYS A 159 -13.98 -13.57 -13.24
C LYS A 159 -13.27 -12.97 -12.03
N ILE A 160 -12.15 -13.54 -11.59
CA ILE A 160 -11.33 -12.97 -10.50
C ILE A 160 -10.83 -11.58 -10.90
N GLY A 161 -10.35 -11.40 -12.13
CA GLY A 161 -9.94 -10.10 -12.67
C GLY A 161 -11.07 -9.08 -12.67
N LEU A 162 -12.28 -9.48 -13.07
CA LEU A 162 -13.46 -8.63 -13.03
C LEU A 162 -13.83 -8.22 -11.59
N ILE A 163 -13.79 -9.15 -10.64
CA ILE A 163 -14.06 -8.86 -9.22
C ILE A 163 -13.01 -7.88 -8.67
N LEU A 164 -11.73 -8.12 -8.95
CA LEU A 164 -10.64 -7.22 -8.55
C LEU A 164 -10.82 -5.81 -9.15
N PHE A 165 -11.20 -5.73 -10.42
CA PHE A 165 -11.51 -4.46 -11.08
C PHE A 165 -12.68 -3.74 -10.40
N ILE A 166 -13.78 -4.44 -10.08
CA ILE A 166 -14.94 -3.84 -9.42
C ILE A 166 -14.56 -3.32 -8.02
N ILE A 167 -13.84 -4.12 -7.23
CA ILE A 167 -13.40 -3.73 -5.89
C ILE A 167 -12.48 -2.50 -5.96
N THR A 168 -11.49 -2.52 -6.85
CA THR A 168 -10.55 -1.40 -7.01
C THR A 168 -11.28 -0.15 -7.51
N ALA A 169 -12.21 -0.27 -8.46
CA ALA A 169 -13.02 0.85 -8.95
C ALA A 169 -13.88 1.46 -7.85
N ILE A 170 -14.55 0.64 -7.03
CA ILE A 170 -15.36 1.09 -5.90
C ILE A 170 -14.51 1.88 -4.89
N ILE A 171 -13.36 1.33 -4.50
CA ILE A 171 -12.46 1.98 -3.53
C ILE A 171 -11.94 3.31 -4.07
N ASN A 172 -11.51 3.35 -5.33
CA ASN A 172 -11.06 4.59 -5.96
C ASN A 172 -12.20 5.62 -6.11
N TYR A 173 -13.40 5.18 -6.46
CA TYR A 173 -14.58 6.06 -6.56
C TYR A 173 -14.93 6.70 -5.21
N PHE A 174 -15.02 5.89 -4.14
CA PHE A 174 -15.29 6.42 -2.81
C PHE A 174 -14.14 7.28 -2.27
N GLY A 175 -12.89 6.89 -2.53
CA GLY A 175 -11.72 7.72 -2.23
C GLY A 175 -11.86 9.11 -2.85
N LYS A 176 -12.16 9.17 -4.16
CA LYS A 176 -12.39 10.44 -4.86
C LYS A 176 -13.55 11.25 -4.28
N LYS A 177 -14.67 10.59 -3.94
CA LYS A 177 -15.85 11.25 -3.36
C LYS A 177 -15.56 11.83 -1.97
N ILE A 178 -14.81 11.12 -1.14
CA ILE A 178 -14.41 11.59 0.19
C ILE A 178 -13.54 12.83 0.08
N ILE A 179 -12.57 12.84 -0.84
CA ILE A 179 -11.70 13.99 -1.10
C ILE A 179 -12.53 15.22 -1.46
N HIS A 180 -13.45 15.07 -2.42
CA HIS A 180 -14.30 16.17 -2.86
C HIS A 180 -15.21 16.71 -1.74
N TYR A 181 -15.70 15.84 -0.85
CA TYR A 181 -16.47 16.26 0.31
C TYR A 181 -15.66 17.11 1.29
N PHE A 182 -14.38 16.82 1.47
CA PHE A 182 -13.50 17.61 2.33
C PHE A 182 -13.08 18.93 1.70
N GLU A 183 -12.93 19.01 0.38
CA GLU A 183 -12.67 20.28 -0.34
C GLU A 183 -13.83 21.27 -0.25
N ILE A 184 -15.08 20.80 -0.25
CA ILE A 184 -16.28 21.68 -0.19
C ILE A 184 -16.52 22.24 1.23
N LYS A 185 -15.93 21.63 2.26
CA LYS A 185 -16.18 21.94 3.67
C LYS A 185 -15.15 22.89 4.29
N GLU A 186 -14.12 23.28 3.52
CA GLU A 186 -13.13 24.31 3.88
C GLU A 186 -13.39 25.59 3.07
#